data_AF-A0A817MUR2-F1
#
_entry.id   AF-A0A817MUR2-F1
#
_cell.length_a   1.000
_cell.length_b   1.000
_cell.length_c   1.000
_cell.angle_alpha   90.00
_cell.angle_beta   90.00
_cell.angle_gamma   90.00
#
_symmetry.space_group_name_H-M   'P 1'
#
loop_
_entity.id
_entity.type
_entity.pdbx_description
1 polymer ?
#
loop_
_entity_poly.entity_id
_entity_poly.type
_entity_poly.pdbx_seq_one_letter_code
_entity_poly.pdbx_strand_id
1 'polypeptide(L)'
;MISNATRSKSSFRYKQSIKDFATSMFFLGGRCVYEFVRLNIPGSIPSLTSLRLILTSSKCNFIEGEFQYDRLKDYVNWSHYKYVFCGEDSTSVVPKISYDTRSNYFVGFTLPLKNGFPFTRYFSTNSLGELETWYEQIDKSDLINVHVIQPTCHIGQVPPPPFLLAAYGTNSVYTGEDVLARWSRIFDSCMAQNIRVLGFSADCDPKQLKAMRESMGFFSRQPTDFEDHPNCFNISLLKIIQFVRFAFVEKNTTIIDRLYYSWCAVFIVRLWSAWLESIDSADIDEKIFRLLPIDFSTPISKPQLFITVPCLFSLELNAHSLTYLAVLVAEQKISEDALNVSLFNSQMCESTFRAARSMSGPFSSVVNFSVNEFLQRVEKLALLQTIRWSSDCNMNNLVFPKHHKQSQNSMAAPSTSTTTITITEELLEKTVFNAYVQAKEILSGCEFSILDSSEELISFDEVNRIAYKKLTKSKCKISKKKTSASNKVEEEEEEIENEYDDDDKNEEQHQLDKRYSENNTTNEDEESMLIDELDFDVLPEVSSSTVNGMRIFDSIDNCQNESFFSVEVNGEKKYLHKQTANWYFSKTKPISSSDRLKRVQEKK
;
A
#
# COMPACT_ATOMS: atom_id res chain seq x y z
N MET A 1 22.90 -26.44 23.44
CA MET A 1 22.91 -25.67 24.71
C MET A 1 23.97 -26.18 25.67
N ILE A 2 24.03 -27.50 25.97
CA ILE A 2 25.01 -28.08 26.91
C ILE A 2 26.48 -27.77 26.57
N SER A 3 26.82 -27.64 25.28
CA SER A 3 28.20 -27.37 24.83
C SER A 3 28.75 -25.97 25.16
N ASN A 4 27.90 -24.97 25.42
CA ASN A 4 28.33 -23.63 25.80
C ASN A 4 28.39 -23.46 27.33
N ALA A 5 27.63 -24.26 28.09
CA ALA A 5 27.67 -24.21 29.56
C ALA A 5 29.05 -24.53 30.13
N THR A 6 29.88 -25.28 29.39
CA THR A 6 31.25 -25.65 29.76
C THR A 6 32.34 -24.74 29.21
N ARG A 7 31.98 -23.68 28.45
CA ARG A 7 32.92 -22.77 27.80
C ARG A 7 33.04 -21.45 28.56
N SER A 8 34.15 -20.74 28.37
CA SER A 8 34.24 -19.34 28.79
C SER A 8 33.24 -18.48 28.00
N LYS A 9 32.73 -17.41 28.63
CA LYS A 9 31.73 -16.50 28.03
C LYS A 9 32.18 -15.93 26.68
N SER A 10 33.49 -15.74 26.46
CA SER A 10 34.07 -15.23 25.21
C SER A 10 34.14 -16.25 24.07
N SER A 11 33.86 -17.55 24.33
CA SER A 11 33.99 -18.65 23.37
C SER A 11 32.64 -19.30 23.01
N PHE A 12 31.54 -18.66 23.39
CA PHE A 12 30.20 -19.13 23.03
C PHE A 12 30.03 -19.11 21.52
N ARG A 13 29.60 -20.24 20.96
CA ARG A 13 29.25 -20.37 19.54
C ARG A 13 27.82 -20.84 19.43
N TYR A 14 27.05 -20.21 18.54
CA TYR A 14 25.63 -20.47 18.36
C TYR A 14 25.37 -21.00 16.96
N LYS A 15 24.62 -22.10 16.86
CA LYS A 15 24.10 -22.62 15.60
C LYS A 15 23.06 -21.65 15.02
N GLN A 16 22.83 -21.70 13.70
CA GLN A 16 21.87 -20.81 13.03
C GLN A 16 20.46 -20.90 13.64
N SER A 17 19.97 -22.11 13.95
CA SER A 17 18.67 -22.28 14.60
C SER A 17 18.54 -21.57 15.96
N ILE A 18 19.63 -21.43 16.72
CA ILE A 18 19.64 -20.67 17.98
C ILE A 18 19.63 -19.16 17.68
N LYS A 19 20.34 -18.72 16.64
CA LYS A 19 20.31 -17.31 16.21
C LYS A 19 18.92 -16.91 15.71
N ASP A 20 18.28 -17.78 14.94
CA ASP A 20 16.92 -17.57 14.43
C ASP A 20 15.89 -17.55 15.57
N PHE A 21 16.02 -18.48 16.54
CA PHE A 21 15.20 -18.47 17.75
C PHE A 21 15.43 -17.19 18.58
N ALA A 22 16.68 -16.82 18.82
CA ALA A 22 17.03 -15.61 19.58
C ALA A 22 16.48 -14.35 18.91
N THR A 23 16.60 -14.25 17.58
CA THR A 23 16.05 -13.15 16.78
C THR A 23 14.53 -13.10 16.89
N SER A 24 13.86 -14.24 16.73
CA SER A 24 12.40 -14.33 16.84
C SER A 24 11.90 -13.97 18.24
N MET A 25 12.60 -14.45 19.28
CA MET A 25 12.30 -14.15 20.67
C MET A 25 12.49 -12.67 20.99
N PHE A 26 13.56 -12.06 20.49
CA PHE A 26 13.81 -10.64 20.69
C PHE A 26 12.74 -9.76 20.05
N PHE A 27 12.33 -10.08 18.81
CA PHE A 27 11.30 -9.30 18.11
C PHE A 27 9.89 -9.53 18.65
N LEU A 28 9.51 -10.77 19.00
CA LEU A 28 8.16 -11.08 19.46
C LEU A 28 7.97 -10.87 20.97
N GLY A 29 9.01 -11.11 21.77
CA GLY A 29 8.96 -10.97 23.24
C GLY A 29 9.52 -9.65 23.75
N GLY A 30 10.22 -8.88 22.91
CA GLY A 30 10.89 -7.65 23.30
C GLY A 30 12.17 -7.87 24.12
N ARG A 31 12.90 -6.78 24.36
CA ARG A 31 14.19 -6.78 25.07
C ARG A 31 14.09 -7.36 26.48
N CYS A 32 13.03 -7.06 27.22
CA CYS A 32 12.87 -7.49 28.61
C CYS A 32 12.78 -9.02 28.73
N VAL A 33 11.95 -9.66 27.90
CA VAL A 33 11.82 -11.13 27.88
C VAL A 33 13.12 -11.77 27.43
N TYR A 34 13.76 -11.20 26.40
CA TYR A 34 15.04 -11.69 25.90
C TYR A 34 16.13 -11.66 26.98
N GLU A 35 16.32 -10.52 27.65
CA GLU A 35 17.31 -10.35 28.72
C GLU A 35 17.02 -11.24 29.93
N PHE A 36 15.74 -11.36 30.32
CA PHE A 36 15.34 -12.25 31.40
C PHE A 36 15.80 -13.68 31.12
N VAL A 37 15.53 -14.22 29.92
CA VAL A 37 15.96 -15.58 29.57
C VAL A 37 17.47 -15.69 29.43
N ARG A 38 18.13 -14.67 28.86
CA ARG A 38 19.59 -14.65 28.72
C ARG A 38 20.31 -14.74 30.07
N LEU A 39 19.83 -13.99 31.06
CA LEU A 39 20.42 -13.93 32.40
C LEU A 39 20.16 -15.19 33.20
N ASN A 40 18.97 -15.79 33.06
CA ASN A 40 18.57 -16.98 33.81
C ASN A 40 19.04 -18.30 33.18
N ILE A 41 19.38 -18.31 31.88
CA ILE A 41 19.89 -19.49 31.19
C ILE A 41 21.23 -19.16 30.48
N PRO A 42 22.34 -19.04 31.23
CA PRO A 42 23.63 -18.61 30.68
C PRO A 42 24.11 -19.49 29.51
N GLY A 43 24.56 -18.85 28.43
CA GLY A 43 25.11 -19.55 27.24
C GLY A 43 24.07 -20.22 26.34
N SER A 44 22.77 -20.11 26.65
CA SER A 44 21.67 -20.62 25.83
C SER A 44 21.41 -19.78 24.58
N ILE A 45 21.42 -18.46 24.73
CA ILE A 45 21.17 -17.47 23.66
C ILE A 45 22.30 -16.42 23.60
N PRO A 46 22.49 -15.73 22.45
CA PRO A 46 23.52 -14.71 22.27
C PRO A 46 23.39 -13.51 23.21
N SER A 47 24.50 -12.80 23.45
CA SER A 47 24.45 -11.47 24.08
C SER A 47 23.74 -10.45 23.18
N LEU A 48 23.27 -9.33 23.73
CA LEU A 48 22.69 -8.24 22.91
C LEU A 48 23.68 -7.74 21.85
N THR A 49 24.96 -7.61 22.20
CA THR A 49 26.02 -7.23 21.26
C THR A 49 26.15 -8.26 20.14
N SER A 50 26.15 -9.55 20.46
CA SER A 50 26.19 -10.62 19.47
C SER A 50 24.94 -10.68 18.62
N LEU A 51 23.76 -10.43 19.21
CA LEU A 51 22.49 -10.36 18.50
C LEU A 51 22.50 -9.17 17.53
N ARG A 52 22.99 -8.01 17.95
CA ARG A 52 23.17 -6.84 17.08
C ARG A 52 24.07 -7.14 15.89
N LEU A 53 25.19 -7.84 16.11
CA LEU A 53 26.06 -8.27 15.01
C LEU A 53 25.33 -9.21 14.05
N ILE A 54 24.47 -10.10 14.56
CA ILE A 54 23.63 -10.96 13.72
C ILE A 54 22.66 -10.10 12.90
N LEU A 55 21.96 -9.16 13.54
CA LEU A 55 20.98 -8.28 12.90
C LEU A 55 21.59 -7.32 11.86
N THR A 56 22.77 -6.77 12.15
CA THR A 56 23.50 -5.91 11.22
C THR A 56 24.14 -6.71 10.07
N SER A 57 24.51 -7.97 10.33
CA SER A 57 25.01 -8.87 9.27
C SER A 57 23.92 -9.36 8.32
N SER A 58 22.65 -9.39 8.77
CA SER A 58 21.53 -9.66 7.87
C SER A 58 21.31 -8.44 6.99
N LYS A 59 21.47 -8.60 5.67
CA LYS A 59 21.38 -7.56 4.62
C LYS A 59 19.96 -6.96 4.45
N CYS A 60 19.22 -6.76 5.53
CA CYS A 60 17.83 -6.35 5.53
C CYS A 60 17.66 -4.85 5.77
N ASN A 61 18.56 -4.01 5.24
CA ASN A 61 18.45 -2.56 5.45
C ASN A 61 17.48 -1.96 4.42
N PHE A 62 16.50 -1.19 4.89
CA PHE A 62 15.61 -0.42 4.02
C PHE A 62 16.02 1.04 4.03
N ILE A 63 16.20 1.60 2.84
CA ILE A 63 16.43 3.02 2.60
C ILE A 63 15.16 3.58 1.98
N GLU A 64 14.74 4.75 2.46
CA GLU A 64 13.56 5.44 1.97
C GLU A 64 13.65 5.68 0.45
N GLY A 65 12.63 5.25 -0.29
CA GLY A 65 12.53 5.38 -1.74
C GLY A 65 13.38 4.39 -2.55
N GLU A 66 14.19 3.54 -1.90
CA GLU A 66 15.02 2.58 -2.62
C GLU A 66 14.23 1.32 -3.01
N PHE A 67 14.26 0.99 -4.31
CA PHE A 67 13.67 -0.22 -4.85
C PHE A 67 14.67 -1.37 -4.85
N GLN A 68 14.39 -2.42 -4.07
CA GLN A 68 15.35 -3.48 -3.77
C GLN A 68 15.29 -4.65 -4.77
N TYR A 69 15.50 -4.37 -6.05
CA TYR A 69 15.39 -5.38 -7.10
C TYR A 69 16.38 -6.54 -6.90
N ASP A 70 17.65 -6.28 -6.56
CA ASP A 70 18.64 -7.35 -6.34
C ASP A 70 18.23 -8.34 -5.25
N ARG A 71 17.64 -7.82 -4.15
CA ARG A 71 17.10 -8.67 -3.09
C ARG A 71 15.84 -9.41 -3.53
N LEU A 72 15.00 -8.78 -4.33
CA LEU A 72 13.84 -9.44 -4.92
C LEU A 72 14.27 -10.61 -5.81
N LYS A 73 15.32 -10.46 -6.64
CA LYS A 73 15.87 -11.55 -7.44
C LYS A 73 16.36 -12.71 -6.59
N ASP A 74 17.13 -12.44 -5.55
CA ASP A 74 17.59 -13.48 -4.63
C ASP A 74 16.40 -14.19 -3.96
N TYR A 75 15.38 -13.44 -3.56
CA TYR A 75 14.16 -13.94 -2.92
C TYR A 75 13.31 -14.82 -3.86
N VAL A 76 13.10 -14.36 -5.10
CA VAL A 76 12.35 -15.10 -6.13
C VAL A 76 13.10 -16.37 -6.54
N ASN A 77 14.43 -16.31 -6.69
CA ASN A 77 15.25 -17.49 -6.97
C ASN A 77 15.19 -18.53 -5.84
N TRP A 78 15.21 -18.06 -4.59
CA TRP A 78 15.09 -18.92 -3.41
C TRP A 78 13.70 -19.57 -3.29
N SER A 79 12.64 -18.86 -3.65
CA SER A 79 11.27 -19.39 -3.61
C SER A 79 10.90 -20.24 -4.83
N HIS A 80 11.72 -20.24 -5.88
CA HIS A 80 11.54 -20.99 -7.14
C HIS A 80 10.31 -20.61 -7.98
N TYR A 81 9.66 -19.50 -7.68
CA TYR A 81 8.54 -18.99 -8.47
C TYR A 81 9.02 -18.03 -9.56
N LYS A 82 8.38 -18.05 -10.74
CA LYS A 82 8.77 -17.20 -11.88
C LYS A 82 7.89 -15.95 -12.03
N TYR A 83 6.66 -16.05 -11.55
CA TYR A 83 5.67 -15.00 -11.68
C TYR A 83 5.42 -14.32 -10.34
N VAL A 84 5.21 -13.01 -10.40
CA VAL A 84 4.93 -12.18 -9.24
C VAL A 84 3.80 -11.21 -9.54
N PHE A 85 3.11 -10.77 -8.50
CA PHE A 85 2.06 -9.76 -8.56
C PHE A 85 2.43 -8.59 -7.64
N CYS A 86 2.21 -7.35 -8.08
CA CYS A 86 2.61 -6.16 -7.34
C CYS A 86 1.41 -5.47 -6.69
N GLY A 87 1.46 -5.25 -5.38
CA GLY A 87 0.56 -4.36 -4.66
C GLY A 87 1.20 -2.99 -4.47
N GLU A 88 0.41 -1.94 -4.64
CA GLU A 88 0.74 -0.57 -4.24
C GLU A 88 -0.36 -0.02 -3.36
N ASP A 89 0.01 0.61 -2.25
CA ASP A 89 -0.94 1.19 -1.30
C ASP A 89 -0.23 2.20 -0.39
N SER A 90 -0.99 3.12 0.21
CA SER A 90 -0.48 4.15 1.11
C SER A 90 -1.21 4.12 2.46
N THR A 91 -0.51 4.50 3.52
CA THR A 91 -1.13 4.61 4.84
C THR A 91 -0.63 5.81 5.62
N SER A 92 -1.47 6.35 6.50
CA SER A 92 -1.12 7.52 7.30
C SER A 92 0.00 7.24 8.30
N VAL A 93 0.90 8.21 8.42
CA VAL A 93 2.05 8.22 9.34
C VAL A 93 2.07 9.49 10.17
N VAL A 94 2.82 9.47 11.27
CA VAL A 94 3.08 10.66 12.08
C VAL A 94 4.06 11.56 11.33
N PRO A 95 3.71 12.83 11.02
CA PRO A 95 4.61 13.75 10.31
C PRO A 95 5.81 14.15 11.19
N LYS A 96 6.88 13.35 11.14
CA LYS A 96 8.08 13.48 11.97
C LYS A 96 9.32 13.23 11.14
N ILE A 97 10.23 14.22 11.15
CA ILE A 97 11.55 14.10 10.53
C ILE A 97 12.49 13.42 11.51
N SER A 98 13.22 12.43 11.05
CA SER A 98 14.25 11.72 11.80
C SER A 98 15.56 11.70 11.02
N TYR A 99 16.69 11.72 11.71
CA TYR A 99 17.99 11.53 11.08
C TYR A 99 18.39 10.05 11.17
N ASP A 100 18.59 9.38 10.03
CA ASP A 100 19.11 8.01 9.99
C ASP A 100 20.64 8.04 10.04
N THR A 101 21.20 7.70 11.20
CA THR A 101 22.65 7.62 11.45
C THR A 101 23.35 6.61 10.56
N ARG A 102 22.69 5.50 10.21
CA ARG A 102 23.28 4.41 9.43
C ARG A 102 23.49 4.81 7.98
N SER A 103 22.58 5.60 7.44
CA SER A 103 22.57 5.98 6.03
C SER A 103 22.91 7.45 5.78
N ASN A 104 23.05 8.24 6.85
CA ASN A 104 23.42 9.66 6.84
C ASN A 104 22.48 10.54 5.99
N TYR A 105 21.16 10.43 6.20
CA TYR A 105 20.17 11.32 5.58
C TYR A 105 18.96 11.53 6.49
N PHE A 106 18.17 12.56 6.19
CA PHE A 106 16.94 12.87 6.92
C PHE A 106 15.74 12.16 6.27
N VAL A 107 14.95 11.47 7.09
CA VAL A 107 13.79 10.64 6.72
C VAL A 107 12.52 11.33 7.17
N GLY A 108 11.46 11.28 6.35
CA GLY A 108 10.11 11.74 6.69
C GLY A 108 9.71 13.10 6.08
N PHE A 109 10.58 13.71 5.29
CA PHE A 109 10.18 14.75 4.35
C PHE A 109 9.52 14.11 3.13
N THR A 110 8.58 14.80 2.50
CA THR A 110 7.98 14.34 1.24
C THR A 110 9.06 14.24 0.17
N LEU A 111 9.33 13.02 -0.27
CA LEU A 111 10.35 12.77 -1.27
C LEU A 111 9.92 13.32 -2.63
N PRO A 112 10.77 14.11 -3.31
CA PRO A 112 10.46 14.55 -4.65
C PRO A 112 10.39 13.33 -5.58
N LEU A 113 9.46 13.40 -6.53
CA LEU A 113 9.24 12.36 -7.52
C LEU A 113 9.71 12.84 -8.90
N LYS A 114 10.33 11.96 -9.68
CA LYS A 114 10.60 12.15 -11.11
C LYS A 114 9.97 11.01 -11.89
N ASN A 115 8.95 11.34 -12.68
CA ASN A 115 8.12 10.37 -13.40
C ASN A 115 7.61 9.28 -12.45
N GLY A 116 7.02 9.73 -11.34
CA GLY A 116 6.55 8.87 -10.25
C GLY A 116 7.60 8.16 -9.40
N PHE A 117 8.89 8.17 -9.72
CA PHE A 117 9.92 7.53 -8.89
C PHE A 117 10.52 8.48 -7.86
N PRO A 118 10.67 8.05 -6.59
CA PRO A 118 11.33 8.85 -5.56
C PRO A 118 12.82 9.02 -5.84
N PHE A 119 13.34 10.22 -5.54
CA PHE A 119 14.79 10.45 -5.48
C PHE A 119 15.34 9.93 -4.16
N THR A 120 16.02 8.79 -4.19
CA THR A 120 16.64 8.20 -3.01
C THR A 120 17.69 9.13 -2.41
N ARG A 121 17.72 9.19 -1.06
CA ARG A 121 18.69 9.98 -0.29
C ARG A 121 18.74 11.47 -0.66
N TYR A 122 17.63 12.02 -1.16
CA TYR A 122 17.55 13.43 -1.57
C TYR A 122 17.91 14.38 -0.41
N PHE A 123 17.41 14.11 0.79
CA PHE A 123 17.66 14.91 1.98
C PHE A 123 18.97 14.53 2.69
N SER A 124 20.08 14.54 1.94
CA SER A 124 21.43 14.37 2.49
C SER A 124 22.19 15.68 2.36
N THR A 125 22.65 16.25 3.48
CA THR A 125 23.39 17.51 3.46
C THR A 125 24.48 17.56 4.53
N ASN A 126 25.53 18.34 4.27
CA ASN A 126 26.56 18.74 5.23
C ASN A 126 26.43 20.22 5.64
N SER A 127 25.37 20.89 5.22
CA SER A 127 25.07 22.29 5.53
C SER A 127 23.89 22.39 6.49
N LEU A 128 24.08 23.06 7.62
CA LEU A 128 22.99 23.32 8.58
C LEU A 128 21.91 24.23 7.97
N GLY A 129 22.30 25.22 7.16
CA GLY A 129 21.36 26.15 6.52
C GLY A 129 20.50 25.49 5.44
N GLU A 130 21.01 24.44 4.79
CA GLU A 130 20.21 23.65 3.84
C GLU A 130 19.14 22.83 4.57
N LEU A 131 19.49 22.23 5.72
CA LEU A 131 18.51 21.56 6.58
C LEU A 131 17.41 22.53 7.06
N GLU A 132 17.80 23.74 7.49
CA GLU A 132 16.85 24.79 7.88
C GLU A 132 15.90 25.14 6.71
N THR A 133 16.45 25.32 5.51
CA THR A 133 15.68 25.60 4.29
C THR A 133 14.66 24.48 4.02
N TRP A 134 15.03 23.21 4.18
CA TRP A 134 14.08 22.09 4.01
C TRP A 134 12.96 22.13 5.06
N TYR A 135 13.26 22.43 6.32
CA TYR A 135 12.24 22.56 7.35
C TYR A 135 11.24 23.68 7.08
N GLU A 136 11.65 24.74 6.36
CA GLU A 136 10.81 25.87 5.98
C GLU A 136 9.97 25.60 4.72
N GLN A 137 10.58 24.98 3.71
CA GLN A 137 10.01 24.90 2.35
C GLN A 137 9.40 23.55 1.99
N ILE A 138 9.79 22.47 2.67
CA ILE A 138 9.40 21.12 2.29
C ILE A 138 8.40 20.55 3.29
N ASP A 139 7.32 20.00 2.77
CA ASP A 139 6.31 19.33 3.57
C ASP A 139 6.85 18.06 4.22
N LYS A 140 6.36 17.79 5.42
CA LYS A 140 6.54 16.50 6.07
C LYS A 140 5.59 15.51 5.43
N SER A 141 6.01 14.25 5.33
CA SER A 141 5.13 13.19 4.87
C SER A 141 4.08 12.85 5.92
N ASP A 142 2.83 12.84 5.50
CA ASP A 142 1.66 12.39 6.24
C ASP A 142 1.20 10.98 5.79
N LEU A 143 1.71 10.52 4.64
CA LEU A 143 1.51 9.18 4.11
C LEU A 143 2.85 8.48 3.88
N ILE A 144 2.83 7.15 3.95
CA ILE A 144 3.90 6.30 3.42
C ILE A 144 3.33 5.43 2.32
N ASN A 145 3.90 5.52 1.12
CA ASN A 145 3.55 4.65 0.00
C ASN A 145 4.44 3.41 0.03
N VAL A 146 3.86 2.24 -0.18
CA VAL A 146 4.59 0.97 -0.19
C VAL A 146 4.32 0.19 -1.46
N HIS A 147 5.36 -0.50 -1.92
CA HIS A 147 5.28 -1.44 -3.04
C HIS A 147 5.62 -2.83 -2.53
N VAL A 148 4.67 -3.75 -2.60
CA VAL A 148 4.82 -5.12 -2.10
C VAL A 148 4.69 -6.09 -3.26
N ILE A 149 5.56 -7.09 -3.31
CA ILE A 149 5.59 -8.12 -4.34
C ILE A 149 5.16 -9.45 -3.73
N GLN A 150 4.14 -10.07 -4.30
CA GLN A 150 3.68 -11.41 -3.95
C GLN A 150 4.08 -12.40 -5.05
N PRO A 151 5.00 -13.34 -4.78
CA PRO A 151 5.23 -14.45 -5.69
C PRO A 151 3.97 -15.30 -5.82
N THR A 152 3.64 -15.71 -7.04
CA THR A 152 2.50 -16.60 -7.29
C THR A 152 2.89 -18.03 -6.99
N CYS A 153 2.01 -18.80 -6.37
CA CYS A 153 2.15 -20.25 -6.21
C CYS A 153 1.03 -21.01 -6.93
N HIS A 154 1.22 -22.32 -7.10
CA HIS A 154 0.14 -23.20 -7.57
C HIS A 154 -1.12 -23.03 -6.72
N ILE A 155 -2.28 -23.17 -7.36
CA ILE A 155 -3.58 -23.07 -6.68
C ILE A 155 -3.65 -24.13 -5.56
N GLY A 156 -4.03 -23.71 -4.36
CA GLY A 156 -4.13 -24.58 -3.18
C GLY A 156 -2.84 -24.73 -2.37
N GLN A 157 -1.70 -24.21 -2.83
CA GLN A 157 -0.48 -24.13 -2.02
C GLN A 157 -0.47 -22.88 -1.13
N VAL A 158 0.32 -22.94 -0.06
CA VAL A 158 0.58 -21.76 0.78
C VAL A 158 1.54 -20.85 0.01
N PRO A 159 1.17 -19.59 -0.27
CA PRO A 159 2.05 -18.68 -0.99
C PRO A 159 3.25 -18.27 -0.12
N PRO A 160 4.42 -17.98 -0.73
CA PRO A 160 5.53 -17.33 -0.05
C PRO A 160 5.08 -16.02 0.62
N PRO A 161 5.78 -15.59 1.69
CA PRO A 161 5.47 -14.31 2.31
C PRO A 161 5.62 -13.16 1.30
N PRO A 162 4.79 -12.11 1.39
CA PRO A 162 4.98 -10.93 0.55
C PRO A 162 6.36 -10.29 0.80
N PHE A 163 6.98 -9.78 -0.26
CA PHE A 163 8.27 -9.10 -0.23
C PHE A 163 8.06 -7.60 -0.38
N LEU A 164 8.49 -6.79 0.60
CA LEU A 164 8.45 -5.33 0.48
C LEU A 164 9.56 -4.86 -0.48
N LEU A 165 9.18 -4.32 -1.64
CA LEU A 165 10.10 -3.85 -2.67
C LEU A 165 10.65 -2.46 -2.37
N ALA A 166 9.78 -1.54 -1.95
CA ALA A 166 10.13 -0.15 -1.62
C ALA A 166 9.09 0.47 -0.68
N ALA A 167 9.51 1.48 0.08
CA ALA A 167 8.64 2.33 0.88
C ALA A 167 9.19 3.76 0.94
N TYR A 168 8.32 4.77 0.88
CA TYR A 168 8.74 6.18 0.97
C TYR A 168 7.63 7.11 1.45
N GLY A 169 8.01 8.19 2.12
CA GLY A 169 7.12 9.27 2.52
C GLY A 169 6.58 10.05 1.33
N THR A 170 5.29 10.36 1.36
CA THR A 170 4.60 11.18 0.35
C THR A 170 3.50 12.01 1.00
N ASN A 171 3.00 13.00 0.26
CA ASN A 171 1.79 13.77 0.54
C ASN A 171 0.69 13.49 -0.51
N SER A 172 0.82 12.39 -1.28
CA SER A 172 -0.07 12.04 -2.39
C SER A 172 -0.12 13.05 -3.55
N VAL A 173 0.77 14.06 -3.60
CA VAL A 173 0.84 15.01 -4.72
C VAL A 173 1.60 14.40 -5.90
N TYR A 174 0.89 13.55 -6.66
CA TYR A 174 1.36 12.98 -7.92
C TYR A 174 0.18 12.67 -8.84
N THR A 175 0.47 12.43 -10.12
CA THR A 175 -0.55 12.21 -11.17
C THR A 175 -0.75 10.72 -11.49
N GLY A 176 -1.80 10.38 -12.24
CA GLY A 176 -1.94 9.03 -12.80
C GLY A 176 -0.81 8.65 -13.79
N GLU A 177 -0.22 9.65 -14.46
CA GLU A 177 0.92 9.44 -15.37
C GLU A 177 2.19 9.08 -14.58
N ASP A 178 2.38 9.68 -13.42
CA ASP A 178 3.43 9.30 -12.47
C ASP A 178 3.27 7.84 -12.02
N VAL A 179 2.05 7.42 -11.68
CA VAL A 179 1.76 6.03 -11.29
C VAL A 179 2.07 5.05 -12.44
N LEU A 180 1.67 5.38 -13.67
CA LEU A 180 2.00 4.56 -14.85
C LEU A 180 3.49 4.46 -15.11
N ALA A 181 4.19 5.60 -15.08
CA ALA A 181 5.64 5.63 -15.24
C ALA A 181 6.32 4.80 -14.15
N ARG A 182 5.77 4.86 -12.92
CA ARG A 182 6.19 4.04 -11.79
C ARG A 182 6.10 2.54 -12.10
N TRP A 183 4.90 2.08 -12.47
CA TRP A 183 4.63 0.68 -12.79
C TRP A 183 5.44 0.19 -13.97
N SER A 184 5.57 0.99 -15.04
CA SER A 184 6.37 0.63 -16.22
C SER A 184 7.82 0.33 -15.84
N ARG A 185 8.45 1.20 -15.05
CA ARG A 185 9.85 0.97 -14.67
C ARG A 185 10.01 -0.11 -13.60
N ILE A 186 9.03 -0.36 -12.73
CA ILE A 186 9.01 -1.57 -11.88
C ILE A 186 8.99 -2.81 -12.76
N PHE A 187 8.10 -2.85 -13.75
CA PHE A 187 7.97 -3.94 -14.71
C PHE A 187 9.28 -4.17 -15.47
N ASP A 188 9.86 -3.13 -16.05
CA ASP A 188 11.11 -3.21 -16.82
C ASP A 188 12.30 -3.67 -15.95
N SER A 189 12.39 -3.16 -14.71
CA SER A 189 13.46 -3.54 -13.78
C SER A 189 13.35 -5.00 -13.34
N CYS A 190 12.13 -5.47 -13.05
CA CYS A 190 11.87 -6.88 -12.77
C CYS A 190 12.17 -7.76 -14.00
N MET A 191 11.76 -7.31 -15.19
CA MET A 191 12.01 -8.03 -16.44
C MET A 191 13.51 -8.18 -16.72
N ALA A 192 14.30 -7.12 -16.50
CA ALA A 192 15.75 -7.15 -16.63
C ALA A 192 16.42 -8.19 -15.69
N GLN A 193 15.75 -8.53 -14.59
CA GLN A 193 16.18 -9.56 -13.65
C GLN A 193 15.55 -10.93 -13.89
N ASN A 194 14.86 -11.12 -15.01
CA ASN A 194 14.13 -12.34 -15.39
C ASN A 194 12.98 -12.70 -14.41
N ILE A 195 12.35 -11.67 -13.82
CA ILE A 195 11.18 -11.80 -12.97
C ILE A 195 9.96 -11.35 -13.79
N ARG A 196 8.93 -12.19 -13.88
CA ARG A 196 7.73 -11.88 -14.67
C ARG A 196 6.64 -11.29 -13.76
N VAL A 197 6.39 -10.00 -13.91
CA VAL A 197 5.27 -9.32 -13.24
C VAL A 197 4.00 -9.58 -14.03
N LEU A 198 2.97 -10.15 -13.40
CA LEU A 198 1.68 -10.45 -14.03
C LEU A 198 0.72 -9.25 -14.05
N GLY A 199 0.84 -8.37 -13.06
CA GLY A 199 -0.02 -7.22 -12.92
C GLY A 199 0.27 -6.42 -11.65
N PHE A 200 -0.45 -5.31 -11.54
CA PHE A 200 -0.44 -4.40 -10.42
C PHE A 200 -1.86 -4.32 -9.83
N SER A 201 -1.97 -4.28 -8.50
CA SER A 201 -3.19 -3.92 -7.78
C SER A 201 -2.93 -2.67 -6.96
N ALA A 202 -3.86 -1.75 -7.00
CA ALA A 202 -3.89 -0.55 -6.19
C ALA A 202 -5.32 -0.24 -5.77
N ASP A 203 -5.47 0.79 -4.95
CA ASP A 203 -6.77 1.33 -4.60
C ASP A 203 -7.43 2.04 -5.79
N CYS A 204 -8.69 2.40 -5.59
CA CYS A 204 -9.53 3.00 -6.61
C CYS A 204 -9.52 4.52 -6.56
N ASP A 205 -8.48 5.14 -6.00
CA ASP A 205 -8.37 6.60 -6.00
C ASP A 205 -8.27 7.09 -7.46
N PRO A 206 -8.74 8.32 -7.76
CA PRO A 206 -8.80 8.82 -9.13
C PRO A 206 -7.48 8.69 -9.92
N LYS A 207 -6.33 8.83 -9.24
CA LYS A 207 -4.99 8.75 -9.82
C LYS A 207 -4.61 7.32 -10.20
N GLN A 208 -4.77 6.35 -9.30
CA GLN A 208 -4.44 4.95 -9.62
C GLN A 208 -5.49 4.36 -10.58
N LEU A 209 -6.77 4.75 -10.46
CA LEU A 209 -7.80 4.33 -11.39
C LEU A 209 -7.54 4.83 -12.82
N LYS A 210 -7.08 6.08 -12.99
CA LYS A 210 -6.61 6.60 -14.29
C LYS A 210 -5.50 5.72 -14.84
N ALA A 211 -4.48 5.43 -14.03
CA ALA A 211 -3.36 4.58 -14.42
C ALA A 211 -3.80 3.16 -14.83
N MET A 212 -4.65 2.49 -14.03
CA MET A 212 -5.15 1.15 -14.36
C MET A 212 -5.88 1.14 -15.71
N ARG A 213 -6.75 2.13 -15.96
CA ARG A 213 -7.49 2.25 -17.22
C ARG A 213 -6.57 2.45 -18.42
N GLU A 214 -5.63 3.36 -18.31
CA GLU A 214 -4.67 3.66 -19.37
C GLU A 214 -3.77 2.45 -19.67
N SER A 215 -3.33 1.71 -18.64
CA SER A 215 -2.51 0.50 -18.80
C SER A 215 -3.22 -0.63 -19.55
N MET A 216 -4.56 -0.71 -19.43
CA MET A 216 -5.39 -1.68 -20.14
C MET A 216 -5.86 -1.21 -21.53
N GLY A 217 -5.48 0.01 -21.94
CA GLY A 217 -5.93 0.60 -23.20
C GLY A 217 -7.39 1.09 -23.17
N PHE A 218 -8.00 1.24 -21.99
CA PHE A 218 -9.32 1.86 -21.85
C PHE A 218 -9.18 3.38 -21.88
N PHE A 219 -9.78 4.04 -22.87
CA PHE A 219 -9.68 5.50 -23.03
C PHE A 219 -10.23 6.27 -21.82
N SER A 220 -9.49 7.30 -21.43
CA SER A 220 -9.73 8.22 -20.33
C SER A 220 -10.85 9.22 -20.63
N ARG A 221 -12.01 9.01 -20.00
CA ARG A 221 -12.87 10.11 -19.57
C ARG A 221 -13.16 9.85 -18.09
N GLN A 222 -12.73 10.76 -17.23
CA GLN A 222 -13.31 10.88 -15.90
C GLN A 222 -14.67 11.56 -16.09
N PRO A 223 -15.78 10.98 -15.63
CA PRO A 223 -16.94 11.80 -15.34
C PRO A 223 -16.62 12.64 -14.09
N THR A 224 -16.98 13.92 -14.17
CA THR A 224 -17.02 14.84 -13.03
C THR A 224 -17.95 14.30 -11.95
N ASP A 225 -17.43 14.31 -10.72
CA ASP A 225 -18.05 14.19 -9.40
C ASP A 225 -19.44 13.54 -9.33
N PHE A 226 -19.48 12.35 -8.74
CA PHE A 226 -20.69 11.72 -8.26
C PHE A 226 -20.57 11.55 -6.76
N GLU A 227 -21.40 12.28 -6.03
CA GLU A 227 -21.52 12.17 -4.57
C GLU A 227 -21.98 10.77 -4.16
N ASP A 228 -21.41 10.28 -3.07
CA ASP A 228 -21.80 9.04 -2.42
C ASP A 228 -23.18 9.18 -1.76
N HIS A 229 -24.15 8.37 -2.19
CA HIS A 229 -25.35 8.12 -1.41
C HIS A 229 -25.87 6.69 -1.60
N PRO A 230 -26.20 5.97 -0.51
CA PRO A 230 -26.77 4.64 -0.59
C PRO A 230 -28.28 4.78 -0.76
N ASN A 231 -28.81 4.32 -1.89
CA ASN A 231 -30.02 3.47 -1.94
C ASN A 231 -30.41 3.18 -3.38
N CYS A 232 -30.08 1.99 -3.87
CA CYS A 232 -30.77 1.45 -5.03
C CYS A 232 -30.68 -0.08 -5.18
N PHE A 233 -31.85 -0.73 -5.32
CA PHE A 233 -32.06 -2.12 -5.75
C PHE A 233 -31.33 -3.24 -4.97
N ASN A 234 -31.79 -3.49 -3.73
CA ASN A 234 -31.23 -4.48 -2.81
C ASN A 234 -31.03 -5.89 -3.39
N ILE A 235 -31.94 -6.44 -4.20
CA ILE A 235 -31.82 -7.83 -4.68
C ILE A 235 -30.75 -7.99 -5.76
N SER A 236 -30.70 -7.08 -6.73
CA SER A 236 -29.68 -7.09 -7.80
C SER A 236 -28.30 -6.74 -7.25
N LEU A 237 -28.23 -5.79 -6.32
CA LEU A 237 -26.98 -5.43 -5.65
C LEU A 237 -26.41 -6.59 -4.82
N LEU A 238 -27.25 -7.29 -4.05
CA LEU A 238 -26.82 -8.48 -3.30
C LEU A 238 -26.32 -9.60 -4.22
N LYS A 239 -26.96 -9.80 -5.38
CA LYS A 239 -26.47 -10.74 -6.40
C LYS A 239 -25.13 -10.31 -7.00
N ILE A 240 -24.95 -9.02 -7.29
CA ILE A 240 -23.66 -8.48 -7.76
C ILE A 240 -22.57 -8.74 -6.71
N ILE A 241 -22.82 -8.41 -5.43
CA ILE A 241 -21.87 -8.66 -4.33
C ILE A 241 -21.55 -10.16 -4.23
N GLN A 242 -22.55 -11.03 -4.34
CA GLN A 242 -22.36 -12.47 -4.31
C GLN A 242 -21.48 -12.95 -5.47
N PHE A 243 -21.70 -12.45 -6.69
CA PHE A 243 -20.88 -12.78 -7.85
C PHE A 243 -19.44 -12.27 -7.70
N VAL A 244 -19.24 -11.04 -7.22
CA VAL A 244 -17.91 -10.49 -6.94
C VAL A 244 -17.18 -11.35 -5.90
N ARG A 245 -17.87 -11.76 -4.83
CA ARG A 245 -17.30 -12.66 -3.81
C ARG A 245 -16.86 -13.99 -4.43
N PHE A 246 -17.71 -14.63 -5.22
CA PHE A 246 -17.35 -15.91 -5.86
C PHE A 246 -16.20 -15.76 -6.86
N ALA A 247 -16.17 -14.66 -7.61
CA ALA A 247 -15.13 -14.39 -8.60
C ALA A 247 -13.76 -14.11 -7.97
N PHE A 248 -13.68 -13.29 -6.92
CA PHE A 248 -12.40 -12.72 -6.47
C PHE A 248 -12.01 -13.07 -5.03
N VAL A 249 -12.95 -13.45 -4.16
CA VAL A 249 -12.68 -13.67 -2.73
C VAL A 249 -12.61 -15.15 -2.36
N GLU A 250 -13.57 -15.94 -2.86
CA GLU A 250 -13.69 -17.35 -2.49
C GLU A 250 -12.51 -18.16 -3.03
N LYS A 251 -11.84 -18.98 -2.21
CA LYS A 251 -10.59 -19.64 -2.59
C LYS A 251 -10.78 -20.88 -3.47
N ASN A 252 -11.94 -21.54 -3.34
CA ASN A 252 -12.21 -22.82 -3.98
C ASN A 252 -12.93 -22.70 -5.33
N THR A 253 -13.17 -21.49 -5.82
CA THR A 253 -13.80 -21.25 -7.13
C THR A 253 -12.82 -21.54 -8.26
N THR A 254 -13.26 -22.33 -9.25
CA THR A 254 -12.46 -22.62 -10.46
C THR A 254 -12.27 -21.37 -11.31
N ILE A 255 -11.24 -21.33 -12.16
CA ILE A 255 -11.00 -20.15 -13.02
C ILE A 255 -12.17 -19.86 -13.95
N ILE A 256 -12.78 -20.90 -14.52
CA ILE A 256 -13.92 -20.76 -15.41
C ILE A 256 -15.12 -20.17 -14.67
N ASP A 257 -15.41 -20.65 -13.46
CA ASP A 257 -16.48 -20.08 -12.64
C ASP A 257 -16.17 -18.64 -12.22
N ARG A 258 -14.91 -18.30 -11.93
CA ARG A 258 -14.51 -16.92 -11.61
C ARG A 258 -14.79 -15.99 -12.79
N LEU A 259 -14.42 -16.41 -14.00
CA LEU A 259 -14.72 -15.66 -15.22
C LEU A 259 -16.22 -15.49 -15.39
N TYR A 260 -16.99 -16.57 -15.27
CA TYR A 260 -18.45 -16.54 -15.33
C TYR A 260 -19.04 -15.50 -14.37
N TYR A 261 -18.72 -15.59 -13.08
CA TYR A 261 -19.25 -14.68 -12.06
C TYR A 261 -18.78 -13.23 -12.24
N SER A 262 -17.52 -13.03 -12.63
CA SER A 262 -16.99 -11.69 -12.91
C SER A 262 -17.75 -11.00 -14.05
N TRP A 263 -18.03 -11.72 -15.14
CA TRP A 263 -18.77 -11.19 -16.28
C TRP A 263 -20.26 -11.05 -16.00
N CYS A 264 -20.87 -11.93 -15.20
CA CYS A 264 -22.24 -11.75 -14.73
C CYS A 264 -22.40 -10.40 -14.01
N ALA A 265 -21.48 -10.07 -13.10
CA ALA A 265 -21.48 -8.80 -12.39
C ALA A 265 -21.36 -7.61 -13.36
N VAL A 266 -20.40 -7.65 -14.29
CA VAL A 266 -20.21 -6.61 -15.31
C VAL A 266 -21.46 -6.42 -16.17
N PHE A 267 -22.04 -7.50 -16.70
CA PHE A 267 -23.21 -7.40 -17.57
C PHE A 267 -24.45 -6.88 -16.84
N ILE A 268 -24.69 -7.30 -15.59
CA ILE A 268 -25.80 -6.75 -14.80
C ILE A 268 -25.63 -5.25 -14.62
N VAL A 269 -24.43 -4.79 -14.24
CA VAL A 269 -24.16 -3.37 -14.02
C VAL A 269 -24.27 -2.57 -15.31
N ARG A 270 -23.79 -3.10 -16.45
CA ARG A 270 -23.94 -2.44 -17.77
C ARG A 270 -25.40 -2.29 -18.18
N LEU A 271 -26.19 -3.36 -18.03
CA LEU A 271 -27.61 -3.34 -18.35
C LEU A 271 -28.38 -2.40 -17.42
N TRP A 272 -28.01 -2.36 -16.14
CA TRP A 272 -28.56 -1.41 -15.17
C TRP A 272 -28.25 0.04 -15.56
N SER A 273 -27.00 0.35 -15.93
CA SER A 273 -26.62 1.68 -16.43
C SER A 273 -27.43 2.05 -17.68
N ALA A 274 -27.56 1.13 -18.64
CA ALA A 274 -28.31 1.38 -19.87
C ALA A 274 -29.79 1.63 -19.61
N TRP A 275 -30.40 0.93 -18.65
CA TRP A 275 -31.78 1.13 -18.24
C TRP A 275 -31.99 2.50 -17.55
N LEU A 276 -31.09 2.91 -16.64
CA LEU A 276 -31.16 4.24 -16.02
C LEU A 276 -31.06 5.36 -17.07
N GLU A 277 -30.29 5.14 -18.12
CA GLU A 277 -30.15 6.09 -19.22
C GLU A 277 -31.39 6.17 -20.10
N SER A 278 -32.09 5.06 -20.32
CA SER A 278 -33.27 5.00 -21.18
C SER A 278 -34.55 5.55 -20.53
N ILE A 279 -34.57 5.74 -19.22
CA ILE A 279 -35.69 6.36 -18.50
C ILE A 279 -35.62 7.89 -18.63
N ASP A 280 -36.69 8.56 -19.04
CA ASP A 280 -36.75 10.02 -19.00
C ASP A 280 -36.83 10.53 -17.55
N SER A 281 -36.17 11.65 -17.24
CA SER A 281 -36.08 12.16 -15.87
C SER A 281 -37.43 12.46 -15.21
N ALA A 282 -38.47 12.73 -16.00
CA ALA A 282 -39.84 12.94 -15.52
C ALA A 282 -40.56 11.63 -15.10
N ASP A 283 -40.10 10.48 -15.60
CA ASP A 283 -40.69 9.16 -15.34
C ASP A 283 -40.00 8.43 -14.17
N ILE A 284 -38.86 8.93 -13.70
CA ILE A 284 -38.04 8.31 -12.64
C ILE A 284 -38.87 8.20 -11.35
N ASP A 285 -39.44 9.31 -10.92
CA ASP A 285 -40.20 9.37 -9.67
C ASP A 285 -41.39 8.40 -9.74
N GLU A 286 -42.16 8.37 -10.83
CA GLU A 286 -43.30 7.45 -10.96
C GLU A 286 -42.89 5.96 -10.98
N LYS A 287 -41.80 5.62 -11.69
CA LYS A 287 -41.33 4.23 -11.80
C LYS A 287 -40.65 3.74 -10.51
N ILE A 288 -39.98 4.63 -9.78
CA ILE A 288 -39.30 4.29 -8.52
C ILE A 288 -40.26 4.25 -7.34
N PHE A 289 -41.28 5.13 -7.30
CA PHE A 289 -42.33 5.09 -6.27
C PHE A 289 -43.09 3.76 -6.26
N ARG A 290 -43.18 3.09 -7.42
CA ARG A 290 -43.75 1.73 -7.53
C ARG A 290 -42.84 0.63 -6.97
N LEU A 291 -41.53 0.84 -6.94
CA LEU A 291 -40.52 -0.16 -6.55
C LEU A 291 -40.05 0.00 -5.10
N LEU A 292 -40.20 1.18 -4.50
CA LEU A 292 -39.84 1.47 -3.11
C LEU A 292 -41.00 2.22 -2.43
N PRO A 293 -41.65 1.63 -1.41
CA PRO A 293 -42.72 2.30 -0.68
C PRO A 293 -42.12 3.27 0.34
N ILE A 294 -41.47 4.33 -0.15
CA ILE A 294 -40.80 5.34 0.69
C ILE A 294 -41.22 6.72 0.17
N ASP A 295 -41.77 7.54 1.07
CA ASP A 295 -42.08 8.95 0.80
C ASP A 295 -40.76 9.72 0.69
N PHE A 296 -40.32 9.98 -0.55
CA PHE A 296 -39.20 10.87 -0.79
C PHE A 296 -39.71 12.31 -0.86
N SER A 297 -39.36 13.12 0.13
CA SER A 297 -39.60 14.58 0.15
C SER A 297 -38.67 15.35 -0.79
N THR A 298 -37.69 14.68 -1.39
CA THR A 298 -36.70 15.25 -2.32
C THR A 298 -36.60 14.39 -3.59
N PRO A 299 -36.56 15.00 -4.79
CA PRO A 299 -36.44 14.28 -6.04
C PRO A 299 -35.08 13.56 -6.12
N ILE A 300 -35.10 12.26 -6.42
CA ILE A 300 -33.88 11.46 -6.53
C ILE A 300 -33.29 11.62 -7.93
N SER A 301 -32.00 11.96 -7.99
CA SER A 301 -31.28 12.06 -9.25
C SER A 301 -30.80 10.69 -9.75
N LYS A 302 -30.71 10.50 -11.06
CA LYS A 302 -30.20 9.26 -11.68
C LYS A 302 -28.88 8.74 -11.09
N PRO A 303 -27.88 9.59 -10.80
CA PRO A 303 -26.62 9.13 -10.22
C PRO A 303 -26.77 8.49 -8.85
N GLN A 304 -27.72 8.94 -8.02
CA GLN A 304 -27.97 8.37 -6.69
C GLN A 304 -28.57 6.95 -6.75
N LEU A 305 -28.98 6.51 -7.95
CA LEU A 305 -29.61 5.22 -8.19
C LEU A 305 -28.65 4.19 -8.78
N PHE A 306 -27.37 4.52 -8.87
CA PHE A 306 -26.35 3.67 -9.49
C PHE A 306 -25.15 3.49 -8.57
N ILE A 307 -24.36 2.44 -8.82
CA ILE A 307 -23.08 2.28 -8.14
C ILE A 307 -22.11 3.40 -8.53
N THR A 308 -21.13 3.68 -7.68
CA THR A 308 -20.12 4.69 -7.97
C THR A 308 -19.33 4.31 -9.24
N VAL A 309 -18.89 5.33 -9.97
CA VAL A 309 -18.10 5.13 -11.19
C VAL A 309 -16.79 4.37 -10.95
N PRO A 310 -16.02 4.63 -9.86
CA PRO A 310 -14.88 3.80 -9.50
C PRO A 310 -15.25 2.32 -9.36
N CYS A 311 -16.36 2.00 -8.69
CA CYS A 311 -16.83 0.63 -8.54
C CYS A 311 -17.14 -0.04 -9.88
N LEU A 312 -17.86 0.65 -10.78
CA LEU A 312 -18.11 0.18 -12.15
C LEU A 312 -16.80 -0.16 -12.88
N PHE A 313 -15.84 0.77 -12.89
CA PHE A 313 -14.58 0.55 -13.59
C PHE A 313 -13.77 -0.58 -12.97
N SER A 314 -13.75 -0.72 -11.64
CA SER A 314 -13.05 -1.82 -10.98
C SER A 314 -13.62 -3.19 -11.34
N LEU A 315 -14.94 -3.32 -11.50
CA LEU A 315 -15.56 -4.54 -11.99
C LEU A 315 -15.11 -4.87 -13.42
N GLU A 316 -15.12 -3.88 -14.31
CA GLU A 316 -14.69 -4.06 -15.70
C GLU A 316 -13.20 -4.41 -15.80
N LEU A 317 -12.34 -3.64 -15.14
CA LEU A 317 -10.89 -3.83 -15.14
C LEU A 317 -10.53 -5.23 -14.63
N ASN A 318 -11.14 -5.68 -13.53
CA ASN A 318 -10.87 -7.00 -12.97
C ASN A 318 -11.36 -8.14 -13.87
N ALA A 319 -12.56 -8.05 -14.44
CA ALA A 319 -13.09 -9.06 -15.36
C ALA A 319 -12.24 -9.16 -16.64
N HIS A 320 -11.90 -8.02 -17.24
CA HIS A 320 -11.04 -7.96 -18.41
C HIS A 320 -9.63 -8.46 -18.14
N SER A 321 -9.01 -8.08 -17.01
CA SER A 321 -7.67 -8.53 -16.63
C SER A 321 -7.63 -10.05 -16.43
N LEU A 322 -8.61 -10.60 -15.72
CA LEU A 322 -8.73 -12.05 -15.51
C LEU A 322 -8.92 -12.78 -16.84
N THR A 323 -9.78 -12.25 -17.72
CA THR A 323 -10.01 -12.83 -19.06
C THR A 323 -8.73 -12.83 -19.88
N TYR A 324 -7.98 -11.73 -19.87
CA TYR A 324 -6.72 -11.62 -20.60
C TYR A 324 -5.68 -12.63 -20.10
N LEU A 325 -5.52 -12.78 -18.78
CA LEU A 325 -4.63 -13.81 -18.22
C LEU A 325 -5.07 -15.23 -18.61
N ALA A 326 -6.37 -15.51 -18.59
CA ALA A 326 -6.90 -16.81 -18.99
C ALA A 326 -6.66 -17.11 -20.49
N VAL A 327 -6.77 -16.09 -21.36
CA VAL A 327 -6.41 -16.21 -22.77
C VAL A 327 -4.92 -16.51 -22.93
N LEU A 328 -4.03 -15.80 -22.23
CA LEU A 328 -2.59 -16.06 -22.29
C LEU A 328 -2.23 -17.49 -21.85
N VAL A 329 -2.96 -18.05 -20.88
CA VAL A 329 -2.82 -19.46 -20.47
C VAL A 329 -3.36 -20.40 -21.55
N ALA A 330 -4.53 -20.12 -22.14
CA ALA A 330 -5.09 -20.93 -23.23
C ALA A 330 -4.15 -20.97 -24.45
N GLU A 331 -3.49 -19.85 -24.75
CA GLU A 331 -2.46 -19.73 -25.80
C GLU A 331 -1.08 -20.32 -25.39
N GLN A 332 -0.96 -20.88 -24.18
CA GLN A 332 0.28 -21.44 -23.63
C GLN A 332 1.46 -20.43 -23.54
N LYS A 333 1.15 -19.12 -23.49
CA LYS A 333 2.16 -18.05 -23.33
C LYS A 333 2.62 -17.93 -21.88
N ILE A 334 1.76 -18.29 -20.92
CA ILE A 334 2.07 -18.34 -19.47
C ILE A 334 1.54 -19.65 -18.85
N SER A 335 2.04 -20.02 -17.66
CA SER A 335 1.60 -21.23 -16.92
C SER A 335 0.25 -21.01 -16.26
N GLU A 336 -0.51 -22.09 -16.01
CA GLU A 336 -1.73 -22.06 -15.19
C GLU A 336 -1.50 -21.50 -13.78
N ASP A 337 -0.26 -21.59 -13.27
CA ASP A 337 0.14 -21.05 -11.96
C ASP A 337 -0.01 -19.53 -11.88
N ALA A 338 -0.01 -18.87 -13.04
CA ALA A 338 -0.28 -17.45 -13.17
C ALA A 338 -1.76 -17.09 -12.95
N LEU A 339 -2.66 -18.07 -12.74
CA LEU A 339 -4.09 -17.81 -12.51
C LEU A 339 -4.50 -17.92 -11.03
N ASN A 340 -3.56 -17.79 -10.09
CA ASN A 340 -3.90 -17.76 -8.67
C ASN A 340 -4.50 -16.41 -8.23
N VAL A 341 -5.76 -16.17 -8.63
CA VAL A 341 -6.51 -14.92 -8.41
C VAL A 341 -6.57 -14.50 -6.93
N SER A 342 -6.49 -15.46 -6.00
CA SER A 342 -6.49 -15.16 -4.56
C SER A 342 -5.31 -14.28 -4.10
N LEU A 343 -4.27 -14.15 -4.93
CA LEU A 343 -3.09 -13.34 -4.69
C LEU A 343 -3.14 -11.97 -5.39
N PHE A 344 -4.17 -11.69 -6.20
CA PHE A 344 -4.27 -10.48 -7.01
C PHE A 344 -5.02 -9.38 -6.27
N ASN A 345 -4.44 -8.86 -5.20
CA ASN A 345 -5.03 -7.80 -4.39
C ASN A 345 -3.98 -7.02 -3.61
N SER A 346 -4.28 -5.77 -3.27
CA SER A 346 -3.44 -4.90 -2.43
C SER A 346 -3.46 -5.29 -0.95
N GLN A 347 -4.20 -6.34 -0.54
CA GLN A 347 -4.31 -6.77 0.86
C GLN A 347 -2.96 -7.13 1.50
N MET A 348 -1.95 -7.47 0.68
CA MET A 348 -0.58 -7.68 1.12
C MET A 348 0.07 -6.41 1.70
N CYS A 349 -0.25 -5.23 1.15
CA CYS A 349 0.15 -3.94 1.68
C CYS A 349 -0.50 -3.71 3.05
N GLU A 350 -1.82 -3.90 3.14
CA GLU A 350 -2.56 -3.78 4.40
C GLU A 350 -2.12 -4.77 5.48
N SER A 351 -1.76 -5.99 5.07
CA SER A 351 -1.15 -6.97 5.97
C SER A 351 0.19 -6.47 6.52
N THR A 352 1.01 -5.83 5.68
CA THR A 352 2.29 -5.24 6.06
C THR A 352 2.08 -4.06 7.01
N PHE A 353 1.13 -3.17 6.73
CA PHE A 353 0.78 -2.06 7.62
C PHE A 353 0.30 -2.55 8.98
N ARG A 354 -0.64 -3.49 9.04
CA ARG A 354 -1.11 -4.07 10.30
C ARG A 354 0.01 -4.75 11.09
N ALA A 355 0.89 -5.48 10.40
CA ALA A 355 2.04 -6.10 11.03
C ALA A 355 3.00 -5.04 11.62
N ALA A 356 3.30 -3.97 10.88
CA ALA A 356 4.15 -2.88 11.36
C ALA A 356 3.50 -2.13 12.54
N ARG A 357 2.19 -1.91 12.50
CA ARG A 357 1.41 -1.34 13.62
C ARG A 357 1.45 -2.22 14.86
N SER A 358 1.41 -3.54 14.70
CA SER A 358 1.43 -4.50 15.81
C SER A 358 2.80 -4.69 16.45
N MET A 359 3.88 -4.28 15.78
CA MET A 359 5.24 -4.35 16.32
C MET A 359 5.60 -3.10 17.14
N SER A 360 4.77 -2.81 18.13
CA SER A 360 5.07 -1.86 19.19
C SER A 360 5.74 -2.57 20.37
N GLY A 361 6.53 -1.83 21.14
CA GLY A 361 7.25 -2.39 22.28
C GLY A 361 6.33 -2.94 23.37
N PRO A 362 6.86 -3.79 24.27
CA PRO A 362 6.08 -4.47 25.31
C PRO A 362 5.35 -3.54 26.30
N PHE A 363 5.60 -2.22 26.23
CA PHE A 363 4.94 -1.19 27.04
C PHE A 363 4.38 -0.02 26.20
N SER A 364 4.37 -0.15 24.87
CA SER A 364 3.85 0.87 23.96
C SER A 364 2.61 0.33 23.25
N SER A 365 1.49 1.03 23.42
CA SER A 365 0.28 0.84 22.61
C SER A 365 0.26 1.81 21.42
N VAL A 366 1.40 2.44 21.08
CA VAL A 366 1.47 3.42 19.99
C VAL A 366 1.39 2.66 18.66
N VAL A 367 0.19 2.67 18.10
CA VAL A 367 -0.12 2.06 16.80
C VAL A 367 0.46 2.89 15.65
N ASN A 368 0.53 4.22 15.84
CA ASN A 368 1.04 5.13 14.84
C ASN A 368 2.57 5.07 14.75
N PHE A 369 3.12 5.40 13.59
CA PHE A 369 4.57 5.45 13.37
C PHE A 369 4.89 6.57 12.39
N SER A 370 6.10 7.13 12.50
CA SER A 370 6.71 7.95 11.45
C SER A 370 7.25 7.08 10.31
N VAL A 371 7.66 7.70 9.19
CA VAL A 371 8.29 6.98 8.07
C VAL A 371 9.51 6.19 8.52
N ASN A 372 10.40 6.80 9.33
CA ASN A 372 11.60 6.12 9.83
C ASN A 372 11.26 4.92 10.73
N GLU A 373 10.29 5.08 11.63
CA GLU A 373 9.83 3.98 12.48
C GLU A 373 9.19 2.85 11.66
N PHE A 374 8.46 3.17 10.58
CA PHE A 374 7.97 2.14 9.66
C PHE A 374 9.12 1.35 9.04
N LEU A 375 10.11 2.04 8.47
CA LEU A 375 11.27 1.41 7.83
C LEU A 375 11.98 0.46 8.81
N GLN A 376 12.25 0.90 10.05
CA GLN A 376 12.84 0.06 11.09
C GLN A 376 11.98 -1.15 11.47
N ARG A 377 10.64 -1.00 11.51
CA ARG A 377 9.74 -2.11 11.80
C ARG A 377 9.69 -3.10 10.65
N VAL A 378 9.65 -2.68 9.40
CA VAL A 378 9.63 -3.62 8.26
C VAL A 378 10.93 -4.42 8.11
N GLU A 379 12.08 -3.89 8.54
CA GLU A 379 13.33 -4.66 8.66
C GLU A 379 13.15 -5.90 9.54
N LYS A 380 12.55 -5.69 10.73
CA LYS A 380 12.26 -6.76 11.68
C LYS A 380 11.23 -7.75 11.11
N LEU A 381 10.19 -7.25 10.42
CA LEU A 381 9.18 -8.10 9.77
C LEU A 381 9.79 -9.00 8.70
N ALA A 382 10.62 -8.45 7.82
CA ALA A 382 11.24 -9.20 6.74
C ALA A 382 12.10 -10.36 7.28
N LEU A 383 12.84 -10.12 8.37
CA LEU A 383 13.61 -11.16 9.05
C LEU A 383 12.71 -12.23 9.69
N LEU A 384 11.65 -11.82 10.40
CA LEU A 384 10.68 -12.75 10.99
C LEU A 384 10.00 -13.62 9.93
N GLN A 385 9.59 -13.04 8.80
CA GLN A 385 8.97 -13.76 7.69
C GLN A 385 9.94 -14.78 7.08
N THR A 386 11.21 -14.41 6.91
CA THR A 386 12.25 -15.32 6.38
C THR A 386 12.47 -16.51 7.32
N ILE A 387 12.55 -16.26 8.64
CA ILE A 387 12.71 -17.32 9.64
C ILE A 387 11.48 -18.23 9.66
N ARG A 388 10.27 -17.64 9.68
CA ARG A 388 9.00 -18.36 9.71
C ARG A 388 8.83 -19.26 8.48
N TRP A 389 9.11 -18.73 7.29
CA TRP A 389 9.02 -19.52 6.07
C TRP A 389 10.04 -20.66 6.04
N SER A 390 11.28 -20.40 6.48
CA SER A 390 12.29 -21.46 6.60
C SER A 390 11.82 -22.60 7.53
N SER A 391 11.09 -22.27 8.60
CA SER A 391 10.45 -23.26 9.46
C SER A 391 9.31 -24.02 8.79
N ASP A 392 8.44 -23.34 8.04
CA ASP A 392 7.35 -23.98 7.31
C ASP A 392 7.87 -24.91 6.19
N CYS A 393 9.04 -24.63 5.62
CA CYS A 393 9.75 -25.50 4.68
C CYS A 393 10.57 -26.62 5.36
N ASN A 394 10.39 -26.88 6.66
CA ASN A 394 11.14 -27.85 7.47
C ASN A 394 12.67 -27.63 7.49
N MET A 395 13.17 -26.44 7.17
CA MET A 395 14.60 -26.12 7.27
C MET A 395 15.03 -25.81 8.70
N ASN A 396 14.08 -25.40 9.55
CA ASN A 396 14.30 -25.05 10.95
C ASN A 396 13.24 -25.67 11.87
N ASN A 397 13.66 -26.31 12.97
CA ASN A 397 12.77 -26.92 13.98
C ASN A 397 12.02 -25.90 14.89
N LEU A 398 11.81 -24.66 14.42
CA LEU A 398 11.07 -23.65 15.17
C LEU A 398 9.59 -23.75 14.85
N VAL A 399 8.75 -23.69 15.88
CA VAL A 399 7.30 -23.73 15.75
C VAL A 399 6.75 -22.38 16.17
N PHE A 400 6.12 -21.67 15.22
CA PHE A 400 5.41 -20.44 15.52
C PHE A 400 3.98 -20.75 15.94
N PRO A 401 3.45 -20.09 16.99
CA PRO A 401 2.08 -20.31 17.44
C PRO A 401 1.12 -19.93 16.32
N LYS A 402 0.22 -20.86 15.97
CA LYS A 402 -0.91 -20.60 15.06
C LYS A 402 -2.12 -20.28 15.90
N HIS A 403 -2.87 -19.25 15.53
CA HIS A 403 -4.11 -18.93 16.22
C HIS A 403 -5.07 -20.14 16.14
N HIS A 404 -5.72 -20.50 17.25
CA HIS A 404 -6.56 -21.72 17.35
C HIS A 404 -7.64 -21.81 16.26
N LYS A 405 -8.18 -20.66 15.80
CA LYS A 405 -9.12 -20.59 14.67
C LYS A 405 -8.52 -20.98 13.31
N GLN A 406 -7.22 -20.77 13.10
CA GLN A 406 -6.52 -21.16 11.86
C GLN A 406 -6.21 -22.66 11.83
N SER A 407 -6.06 -23.30 13.00
CA SER A 407 -5.81 -24.74 13.12
C SER A 407 -6.98 -25.61 12.63
N GLN A 408 -8.22 -25.13 12.75
CA GLN A 408 -9.40 -25.88 12.35
C GLN A 408 -9.63 -25.89 10.82
N ASN A 409 -9.11 -24.89 10.10
CA ASN A 409 -9.21 -24.84 8.63
C ASN A 409 -8.16 -25.72 7.93
N SER A 410 -7.12 -26.17 8.63
CA SER A 410 -6.06 -27.03 8.09
C SER A 410 -6.40 -28.53 8.04
N MET A 411 -7.56 -28.97 8.57
CA MET A 411 -7.98 -30.38 8.53
C MET A 411 -8.90 -30.74 7.36
N ALA A 412 -9.13 -29.84 6.42
CA ALA A 412 -9.88 -30.14 5.20
C ALA A 412 -9.17 -29.55 3.99
N ALA A 413 -8.06 -30.16 3.56
CA ALA A 413 -7.75 -30.16 2.14
C ALA A 413 -8.67 -31.22 1.52
N PRO A 414 -9.73 -30.87 0.76
CA PRO A 414 -10.46 -31.86 0.02
C PRO A 414 -9.47 -32.41 -1.01
N SER A 415 -9.20 -33.71 -0.97
CA SER A 415 -8.68 -34.46 -2.10
C SER A 415 -9.72 -34.41 -3.22
N THR A 416 -9.89 -33.25 -3.84
CA THR A 416 -10.64 -33.12 -5.08
C THR A 416 -9.68 -33.51 -6.17
N SER A 417 -9.92 -34.69 -6.74
CA SER A 417 -9.44 -35.05 -8.06
C SER A 417 -9.80 -33.92 -9.02
N THR A 418 -8.89 -32.97 -9.18
CA THR A 418 -9.08 -31.83 -10.08
C THR A 418 -9.00 -32.41 -11.47
N THR A 419 -10.15 -32.63 -12.09
CA THR A 419 -10.22 -32.80 -13.53
C THR A 419 -9.61 -31.53 -14.10
N THR A 420 -8.38 -31.61 -14.62
CA THR A 420 -7.71 -30.49 -15.30
C THR A 420 -8.53 -30.15 -16.53
N ILE A 421 -9.48 -29.22 -16.37
CA ILE A 421 -10.19 -28.60 -17.48
C ILE A 421 -9.13 -27.77 -18.20
N THR A 422 -8.70 -28.22 -19.37
CA THR A 422 -7.83 -27.44 -20.24
C THR A 422 -8.59 -26.18 -20.65
N ILE A 423 -8.05 -25.01 -20.29
CA ILE A 423 -8.63 -23.72 -20.67
C ILE A 423 -8.41 -23.53 -22.17
N THR A 424 -9.49 -23.38 -22.94
CA THR A 424 -9.46 -23.11 -24.37
C THR A 424 -10.21 -21.81 -24.67
N GLU A 425 -9.86 -21.15 -25.77
CA GLU A 425 -10.53 -19.90 -26.20
C GLU A 425 -12.05 -20.10 -26.38
N GLU A 426 -12.47 -21.21 -27.02
CA GLU A 426 -13.89 -21.56 -27.17
C GLU A 426 -14.61 -21.69 -25.81
N LEU A 427 -13.95 -22.27 -24.81
CA LEU A 427 -14.50 -22.39 -23.45
C LEU A 427 -14.62 -21.02 -22.78
N LEU A 428 -13.67 -20.12 -22.99
CA LEU A 428 -13.72 -18.76 -22.48
C LEU A 428 -14.87 -17.98 -23.11
N GLU A 429 -15.00 -18.00 -24.44
CA GLU A 429 -16.09 -17.34 -25.16
C GLU A 429 -17.46 -17.84 -24.71
N LYS A 430 -17.63 -19.16 -24.64
CA LYS A 430 -18.88 -19.78 -24.17
C LYS A 430 -19.21 -19.38 -22.73
N THR A 431 -18.21 -19.32 -21.87
CA THR A 431 -18.37 -18.90 -20.47
C THR A 431 -18.85 -17.44 -20.37
N VAL A 432 -18.24 -16.53 -21.12
CA VAL A 432 -18.65 -15.11 -21.16
C VAL A 432 -20.06 -14.96 -21.75
N PHE A 433 -20.38 -15.70 -22.81
CA PHE A 433 -21.72 -15.70 -23.41
C PHE A 433 -22.79 -16.18 -22.42
N ASN A 434 -22.53 -17.28 -21.71
CA ASN A 434 -23.44 -17.79 -20.69
C ASN A 434 -23.66 -16.77 -19.56
N ALA A 435 -22.61 -16.07 -19.14
CA ALA A 435 -22.71 -15.02 -18.12
C ALA A 435 -23.63 -13.88 -18.56
N TYR A 436 -23.59 -13.51 -19.84
CA TYR A 436 -24.50 -12.51 -20.41
C TYR A 436 -25.96 -12.98 -20.42
N VAL A 437 -26.21 -14.23 -20.83
CA VAL A 437 -27.56 -14.82 -20.81
C VAL A 437 -28.11 -14.81 -19.37
N GLN A 438 -27.30 -15.23 -18.40
CA GLN A 438 -27.71 -15.23 -16.99
C GLN A 438 -28.01 -13.82 -16.46
N ALA A 439 -27.19 -12.84 -16.81
CA ALA A 439 -27.40 -11.44 -16.42
C ALA A 439 -28.74 -10.90 -16.94
N LYS A 440 -29.09 -11.24 -18.19
CA LYS A 440 -30.40 -10.92 -18.76
C LYS A 440 -31.54 -11.55 -18.00
N GLU A 441 -31.46 -12.86 -17.71
CA GLU A 441 -32.50 -13.58 -16.97
C GLU A 441 -32.73 -12.96 -15.58
N ILE A 442 -31.65 -12.60 -14.88
CA ILE A 442 -31.73 -11.97 -13.56
C ILE A 442 -32.46 -10.64 -13.62
N LEU A 443 -32.19 -9.82 -14.63
CA LEU A 443 -32.83 -8.52 -14.79
C LEU A 443 -34.26 -8.62 -15.33
N SER A 444 -34.56 -9.58 -16.22
CA SER A 444 -35.94 -9.85 -16.65
C SER A 444 -36.84 -10.27 -15.49
N GLY A 445 -36.28 -10.93 -14.46
CA GLY A 445 -37.01 -11.30 -13.25
C GLY A 445 -37.23 -10.14 -12.26
N CYS A 446 -36.61 -8.97 -12.49
CA CYS A 446 -36.67 -7.80 -11.62
C CYS A 446 -37.48 -6.65 -12.23
N GLU A 447 -38.69 -6.89 -12.77
CA GLU A 447 -39.60 -5.84 -13.33
C GLU A 447 -38.93 -4.77 -14.24
N PHE A 448 -37.72 -5.02 -14.77
CA PHE A 448 -37.03 -4.19 -15.76
C PHE A 448 -37.63 -4.38 -17.17
N SER A 449 -38.93 -4.69 -17.22
CA SER A 449 -39.73 -5.12 -18.38
C SER A 449 -39.84 -4.08 -19.50
N ILE A 450 -39.14 -2.96 -19.40
CA ILE A 450 -39.16 -1.89 -20.41
C ILE A 450 -38.33 -2.26 -21.65
N LEU A 451 -37.42 -3.23 -21.56
CA LEU A 451 -36.71 -3.74 -22.75
C LEU A 451 -37.51 -4.77 -23.57
N ASP A 452 -38.71 -5.15 -23.12
CA ASP A 452 -39.51 -6.21 -23.76
C ASP A 452 -40.64 -5.68 -24.66
N SER A 453 -40.79 -4.35 -24.76
CA SER A 453 -41.86 -3.71 -25.57
C SER A 453 -41.40 -3.13 -26.91
N SER A 454 -40.12 -3.27 -27.25
CA SER A 454 -39.63 -3.03 -28.61
C SER A 454 -38.94 -4.27 -29.13
N GLU A 455 -39.51 -4.89 -30.17
CA GLU A 455 -38.82 -5.87 -31.03
C GLU A 455 -37.53 -5.32 -31.68
N GLU A 456 -37.14 -4.08 -31.40
CA GLU A 456 -35.77 -3.63 -31.57
C GLU A 456 -34.98 -3.94 -30.31
N LEU A 457 -34.51 -5.19 -30.24
CA LEU A 457 -33.29 -5.53 -29.53
C LEU A 457 -32.28 -4.41 -29.85
N ILE A 458 -31.89 -3.59 -28.88
CA ILE A 458 -30.70 -2.76 -29.03
C ILE A 458 -29.60 -3.79 -29.29
N SER A 459 -29.20 -3.92 -30.55
CA SER A 459 -28.30 -4.98 -30.97
C SER A 459 -27.01 -4.87 -30.17
N PHE A 460 -26.26 -5.96 -30.05
CA PHE A 460 -24.95 -5.90 -29.41
C PHE A 460 -24.08 -4.82 -30.05
N ASP A 461 -24.24 -4.58 -31.36
CA ASP A 461 -23.64 -3.46 -32.07
C ASP A 461 -24.19 -2.10 -31.64
N GLU A 462 -25.47 -1.94 -31.35
CA GLU A 462 -26.07 -0.67 -30.93
C GLU A 462 -25.71 -0.34 -29.46
N VAL A 463 -25.67 -1.33 -28.55
CA VAL A 463 -25.16 -1.15 -27.17
C VAL A 463 -23.66 -0.87 -27.17
N ASN A 464 -22.88 -1.66 -27.93
CA ASN A 464 -21.46 -1.38 -28.12
C ASN A 464 -21.27 -0.04 -28.82
N ARG A 465 -22.10 0.34 -29.79
CA ARG A 465 -22.02 1.64 -30.46
C ARG A 465 -22.40 2.77 -29.53
N ILE A 466 -23.34 2.61 -28.59
CA ILE A 466 -23.65 3.63 -27.58
C ILE A 466 -22.49 3.77 -26.60
N ALA A 467 -21.96 2.66 -26.09
CA ALA A 467 -20.75 2.66 -25.26
C ALA A 467 -19.54 3.26 -26.02
N TYR A 468 -19.32 2.87 -27.27
CA TYR A 468 -18.24 3.33 -28.15
C TYR A 468 -18.43 4.78 -28.61
N LYS A 469 -19.67 5.25 -28.79
CA LYS A 469 -20.02 6.65 -29.12
C LYS A 469 -19.87 7.55 -27.91
N LYS A 470 -20.08 7.04 -26.69
CA LYS A 470 -19.66 7.71 -25.44
C LYS A 470 -18.13 7.78 -25.31
N LEU A 471 -17.42 6.73 -25.73
CA LEU A 471 -15.95 6.69 -25.76
C LEU A 471 -15.34 7.61 -26.85
N THR A 472 -16.02 7.82 -27.99
CA THR A 472 -15.49 8.57 -29.15
C THR A 472 -16.01 10.01 -29.31
N LYS A 473 -17.14 10.40 -28.70
CA LYS A 473 -17.61 11.81 -28.73
C LYS A 473 -16.60 12.80 -28.12
N SER A 474 -15.65 12.32 -27.32
CA SER A 474 -14.56 13.12 -26.76
C SER A 474 -13.48 13.51 -27.78
N LYS A 475 -13.44 12.89 -28.98
CA LYS A 475 -12.46 13.22 -30.03
C LYS A 475 -12.92 14.34 -30.98
N CYS A 476 -14.17 14.80 -30.90
CA CYS A 476 -14.75 15.71 -31.91
C CYS A 476 -14.82 17.19 -31.48
N LYS A 477 -13.94 17.64 -30.58
CA LYS A 477 -13.67 19.07 -30.36
C LYS A 477 -12.27 19.52 -30.79
N ILE A 478 -11.46 18.63 -31.37
CA ILE A 478 -10.16 18.96 -31.99
C ILE A 478 -10.21 18.59 -33.47
N SER A 479 -11.01 19.31 -34.26
CA SER A 479 -10.87 19.42 -35.72
C SER A 479 -12.09 20.15 -36.27
N LYS A 480 -12.00 21.49 -36.32
CA LYS A 480 -12.62 22.33 -37.35
C LYS A 480 -12.14 23.78 -37.17
N LYS A 481 -10.89 24.04 -37.56
CA LYS A 481 -10.46 25.35 -38.06
C LYS A 481 -9.38 25.16 -39.13
N LYS A 482 -9.84 24.99 -40.36
CA LYS A 482 -9.23 25.48 -41.60
C LYS A 482 -10.39 26.21 -42.29
N THR A 483 -10.33 27.45 -42.76
CA THR A 483 -9.22 28.27 -43.25
C THR A 483 -9.79 29.68 -43.46
N SER A 484 -9.12 30.73 -43.01
CA SER A 484 -9.00 32.01 -43.73
C SER A 484 -7.92 32.86 -43.05
N ALA A 485 -7.14 33.52 -43.89
CA ALA A 485 -5.83 34.08 -43.61
C ALA A 485 -5.86 35.38 -42.80
N SER A 486 -4.81 35.59 -41.99
CA SER A 486 -4.01 36.83 -41.87
C SER A 486 -3.40 36.99 -40.47
N ASN A 487 -2.08 36.86 -40.39
CA ASN A 487 -1.13 37.56 -39.51
C ASN A 487 -1.65 38.23 -38.23
N LYS A 488 -1.28 37.74 -37.04
CA LYS A 488 -0.13 38.18 -36.22
C LYS A 488 -0.16 37.46 -34.85
N VAL A 489 1.04 37.24 -34.35
CA VAL A 489 1.40 36.64 -33.05
C VAL A 489 1.00 37.57 -31.91
N GLU A 490 0.35 37.02 -30.89
CA GLU A 490 0.52 37.28 -29.45
C GLU A 490 -0.41 36.29 -28.71
N GLU A 491 0.19 35.26 -28.10
CA GLU A 491 -0.48 34.29 -27.23
C GLU A 491 -0.47 34.85 -25.80
N GLU A 492 -1.64 35.24 -25.30
CA GLU A 492 -1.92 35.32 -23.87
C GLU A 492 -2.57 33.98 -23.48
N GLU A 493 -1.86 33.16 -22.71
CA GLU A 493 -2.41 31.99 -22.04
C GLU A 493 -3.13 32.46 -20.77
N GLU A 494 -4.46 32.44 -20.77
CA GLU A 494 -5.26 32.55 -19.55
C GLU A 494 -5.17 31.22 -18.77
N GLU A 495 -4.41 31.23 -17.67
CA GLU A 495 -4.49 30.24 -16.61
C GLU A 495 -5.88 30.30 -15.95
N ILE A 496 -6.66 29.22 -16.05
CA ILE A 496 -7.85 29.02 -15.22
C ILE A 496 -7.40 28.26 -13.97
N GLU A 497 -7.22 29.00 -12.87
CA GLU A 497 -7.17 28.46 -11.51
C GLU A 497 -8.46 27.66 -11.24
N ASN A 498 -8.34 26.35 -11.02
CA ASN A 498 -9.42 25.56 -10.42
C ASN A 498 -9.17 25.52 -8.92
N GLU A 499 -9.84 26.43 -8.22
CA GLU A 499 -10.03 26.42 -6.77
C GLU A 499 -10.91 25.20 -6.42
N TYR A 500 -10.33 24.20 -5.75
CA TYR A 500 -11.07 23.07 -5.22
C TYR A 500 -11.41 23.39 -3.75
N ASP A 501 -12.71 23.54 -3.49
CA ASP A 501 -13.29 23.64 -2.16
C ASP A 501 -13.16 22.28 -1.46
N ASP A 502 -12.38 22.27 -0.39
CA ASP A 502 -12.02 21.12 0.43
C ASP A 502 -13.03 21.02 1.60
N ASP A 503 -14.21 20.48 1.32
CA ASP A 503 -15.25 20.25 2.33
C ASP A 503 -15.73 18.80 2.28
N ASP A 504 -14.83 17.88 2.65
CA ASP A 504 -15.17 16.49 2.98
C ASP A 504 -14.90 16.21 4.46
N LYS A 505 -15.69 16.89 5.32
CA LYS A 505 -15.75 16.58 6.75
C LYS A 505 -16.64 15.37 6.97
N ASN A 506 -16.00 14.20 7.06
CA ASN A 506 -16.59 13.01 7.67
C ASN A 506 -16.88 13.25 9.17
N GLU A 507 -18.06 13.80 9.49
CA GLU A 507 -18.44 14.18 10.86
C GLU A 507 -18.89 13.02 11.76
N GLU A 508 -19.07 11.79 11.28
CA GLU A 508 -19.57 10.70 12.14
C GLU A 508 -18.53 9.73 12.72
N GLN A 509 -17.25 9.82 12.32
CA GLN A 509 -16.16 9.13 13.04
C GLN A 509 -15.48 10.02 14.11
N HIS A 510 -15.78 11.33 14.12
CA HIS A 510 -14.98 12.33 14.83
C HIS A 510 -15.39 12.57 16.30
N GLN A 511 -16.50 11.99 16.78
CA GLN A 511 -16.98 12.22 18.15
C GLN A 511 -16.53 11.17 19.19
N LEU A 512 -16.01 10.01 18.78
CA LEU A 512 -15.50 9.00 19.73
C LEU A 512 -13.99 9.09 20.00
N ASP A 513 -13.19 9.64 19.08
CA ASP A 513 -11.74 9.78 19.25
C ASP A 513 -11.30 11.09 19.93
N LYS A 514 -12.15 12.13 19.96
CA LYS A 514 -11.81 13.40 20.62
C LYS A 514 -11.81 13.34 22.16
N ARG A 515 -12.35 12.28 22.79
CA ARG A 515 -12.34 12.13 24.27
C ARG A 515 -11.15 11.35 24.85
N TYR A 516 -10.26 10.81 24.01
CA TYR A 516 -9.03 10.15 24.49
C TYR A 516 -7.74 10.91 24.15
N SER A 517 -7.85 12.06 23.46
CA SER A 517 -6.71 12.88 23.03
C SER A 517 -6.01 13.70 24.14
N GLU A 518 -6.50 13.69 25.38
CA GLU A 518 -5.95 14.59 26.42
C GLU A 518 -4.96 13.94 27.41
N ASN A 519 -4.50 12.70 27.22
CA ASN A 519 -3.50 12.11 28.11
C ASN A 519 -2.22 11.63 27.39
N ASN A 520 -1.66 12.48 26.51
CA ASN A 520 -0.23 12.38 26.18
C ASN A 520 0.59 13.08 27.26
N THR A 521 0.95 12.33 28.31
CA THR A 521 2.16 12.58 29.09
C THR A 521 3.34 11.97 28.35
N THR A 522 4.41 12.76 28.22
CA THR A 522 5.72 12.40 27.69
C THR A 522 6.28 11.15 28.37
N ASN A 523 6.04 9.98 27.78
CA ASN A 523 6.97 8.88 27.82
C ASN A 523 7.57 8.83 26.43
N GLU A 524 8.73 9.46 26.26
CA GLU A 524 9.55 9.28 25.07
C GLU A 524 9.77 7.78 24.88
N ASP A 525 9.58 7.29 23.66
CA ASP A 525 9.64 5.88 23.31
C ASP A 525 11.00 5.29 23.75
N GLU A 526 11.03 4.56 24.86
CA GLU A 526 12.22 3.78 25.24
C GLU A 526 12.63 2.84 24.10
N GLU A 527 11.74 2.42 23.19
CA GLU A 527 12.07 1.50 22.10
C GLU A 527 12.55 2.14 20.77
N SER A 528 12.13 3.38 20.45
CA SER A 528 12.76 4.12 19.34
C SER A 528 14.09 4.73 19.79
N MET A 529 14.19 5.11 21.07
CA MET A 529 15.46 5.35 21.74
C MET A 529 16.32 4.10 21.81
N LEU A 530 15.81 2.86 21.70
CA LEU A 530 16.66 1.66 21.80
C LEU A 530 17.43 1.32 20.53
N ILE A 531 16.96 1.72 19.34
CA ILE A 531 17.77 1.60 18.11
C ILE A 531 18.78 2.76 18.05
N ASP A 532 18.35 3.97 18.46
CA ASP A 532 19.24 5.12 18.56
C ASP A 532 20.26 5.00 19.72
N GLU A 533 19.92 4.38 20.86
CA GLU A 533 20.82 4.04 21.99
C GLU A 533 21.77 2.91 21.62
N LEU A 534 21.36 2.00 20.74
CA LEU A 534 22.31 1.04 20.16
C LEU A 534 23.38 1.81 19.36
N ASP A 535 23.04 2.87 18.62
CA ASP A 535 24.05 3.69 17.92
C ASP A 535 24.77 4.74 18.80
N PHE A 536 24.26 5.04 20.00
CA PHE A 536 24.79 6.10 20.87
C PHE A 536 26.06 5.70 21.66
N ASP A 537 26.38 4.41 21.78
CA ASP A 537 27.52 3.91 22.58
C ASP A 537 28.91 4.11 21.92
N VAL A 538 29.01 4.88 20.83
CA VAL A 538 30.28 5.24 20.19
C VAL A 538 30.41 6.76 20.02
N LEU A 539 30.35 7.49 21.13
CA LEU A 539 30.93 8.83 21.20
C LEU A 539 32.19 8.76 22.08
N PRO A 540 33.38 9.13 21.57
CA PRO A 540 34.54 9.29 22.42
C PRO A 540 34.23 10.33 23.51
N GLU A 541 34.90 10.23 24.67
CA GLU A 541 34.93 11.29 25.68
C GLU A 541 35.54 12.57 25.07
N VAL A 542 34.70 13.36 24.40
CA VAL A 542 35.08 14.66 23.84
C VAL A 542 34.47 15.74 24.72
N SER A 543 35.26 16.76 25.06
CA SER A 543 34.77 17.95 25.76
C SER A 543 33.58 18.54 24.98
N SER A 544 32.39 18.51 25.58
CA SER A 544 31.20 19.11 24.99
C SER A 544 30.86 20.40 25.72
N SER A 545 30.53 21.43 24.94
CA SER A 545 29.94 22.66 25.46
C SER A 545 28.49 22.75 24.99
N THR A 546 27.64 23.41 25.77
CA THR A 546 26.23 23.63 25.42
C THR A 546 26.02 25.06 24.94
N VAL A 547 25.46 25.22 23.74
CA VAL A 547 24.98 26.51 23.22
C VAL A 547 23.50 26.36 22.95
N ASN A 548 22.67 27.20 23.60
CA ASN A 548 21.20 27.13 23.52
C ASN A 548 20.60 25.73 23.81
N GLY A 549 21.25 24.95 24.68
CA GLY A 549 20.83 23.58 25.03
C GLY A 549 21.28 22.49 24.05
N MET A 550 21.99 22.82 22.97
CA MET A 550 22.53 21.87 22.01
C MET A 550 23.95 21.47 22.38
N ARG A 551 24.27 20.17 22.29
CA ARG A 551 25.65 19.67 22.49
C ARG A 551 26.48 19.99 21.25
N ILE A 552 27.60 20.69 21.46
CA ILE A 552 28.56 21.04 20.43
C ILE A 552 29.93 20.49 20.84
N PHE A 553 30.68 20.02 19.85
CA PHE A 553 31.99 19.39 20.01
C PHE A 553 33.08 20.24 19.37
N ASP A 554 34.23 20.36 20.05
CA ASP A 554 35.37 21.13 19.55
C ASP A 554 36.20 20.33 18.53
N SER A 555 36.16 19.00 18.60
CA SER A 555 36.80 18.08 17.67
C SER A 555 35.97 16.80 17.50
N ILE A 556 36.05 16.18 16.33
CA ILE A 556 35.40 14.89 16.05
C ILE A 556 36.39 13.91 15.43
N ASP A 557 36.14 12.61 15.59
CA ASP A 557 36.93 11.58 14.91
C ASP A 557 36.69 11.66 13.39
N ASN A 558 37.74 11.52 12.59
CA ASN A 558 37.68 11.61 11.13
C ASN A 558 36.72 10.57 10.54
N CYS A 559 36.51 9.43 11.22
CA CYS A 559 35.59 8.39 10.78
C CYS A 559 34.10 8.75 10.95
N GLN A 560 33.76 9.78 11.72
CA GLN A 560 32.38 10.22 11.97
C GLN A 560 32.05 11.57 11.33
N ASN A 561 32.96 12.17 10.55
CA ASN A 561 32.83 13.52 10.01
C ASN A 561 31.51 13.76 9.25
N GLU A 562 30.99 12.73 8.60
CA GLU A 562 29.75 12.79 7.83
C GLU A 562 28.48 12.96 8.67
N SER A 563 28.49 12.58 9.96
CA SER A 563 27.33 12.68 10.86
C SER A 563 27.23 14.03 11.59
N PHE A 564 28.15 14.95 11.31
CA PHE A 564 28.22 16.26 11.97
C PHE A 564 28.17 17.39 10.95
N PHE A 565 27.55 18.50 11.35
CA PHE A 565 27.66 19.79 10.70
C PHE A 565 28.84 20.56 11.27
N SER A 566 29.59 21.23 10.39
CA SER A 566 30.57 22.23 10.79
C SER A 566 29.86 23.57 10.97
N VAL A 567 29.92 24.14 12.17
CA VAL A 567 29.32 25.44 12.51
C VAL A 567 30.38 26.39 13.05
N GLU A 568 30.26 27.68 12.75
CA GLU A 568 31.12 28.71 13.32
C GLU A 568 30.43 29.33 14.53
N VAL A 569 31.05 29.22 15.71
CA VAL A 569 30.54 29.79 16.96
C VAL A 569 31.64 30.66 17.55
N ASN A 570 31.37 31.97 17.67
CA ASN A 570 32.33 32.96 18.18
C ASN A 570 33.68 33.00 17.42
N GLY A 571 33.66 32.73 16.10
CA GLY A 571 34.86 32.70 15.27
C GLY A 571 35.66 31.39 15.34
N GLU A 572 35.18 30.40 16.10
CA GLU A 572 35.78 29.07 16.19
C GLU A 572 34.91 28.03 15.46
N LYS A 573 35.57 27.14 14.71
CA LYS A 573 34.91 26.01 14.06
C LYS A 573 34.56 24.95 15.09
N LYS A 574 33.27 24.62 15.20
CA LYS A 574 32.75 23.57 16.06
C LYS A 574 31.89 22.58 15.28
N TYR A 575 31.55 21.47 15.91
CA TYR A 575 30.80 20.37 15.28
C TYR A 575 29.50 20.09 16.01
N LEU A 576 28.41 19.98 15.26
CA LEU A 576 27.07 19.71 15.76
C LEU A 576 26.53 18.42 15.14
N HIS A 577 26.09 17.46 15.94
CA HIS A 577 25.54 16.21 15.42
C HIS A 577 24.23 16.45 14.66
N LYS A 578 24.03 15.81 13.51
CA LYS A 578 22.85 16.00 12.65
C LYS A 578 21.54 15.67 13.36
N GLN A 579 21.52 14.67 14.24
CA GLN A 579 20.35 14.35 15.07
C GLN A 579 20.01 15.48 16.06
N THR A 580 21.02 16.16 16.62
CA THR A 580 20.82 17.30 17.52
C THR A 580 20.27 18.50 16.76
N ALA A 581 20.75 18.75 15.54
CA ALA A 581 20.18 19.75 14.65
C ALA A 581 18.72 19.44 14.29
N ASN A 582 18.42 18.20 13.92
CA ASN A 582 17.06 17.73 13.63
C ASN A 582 16.10 18.00 14.80
N TRP A 583 16.53 17.65 16.02
CA TRP A 583 15.76 17.89 17.24
C TRP A 583 15.48 19.39 17.45
N TYR A 584 16.48 20.25 17.20
CA TYR A 584 16.33 21.70 17.32
C TYR A 584 15.22 22.24 16.39
N PHE A 585 15.30 21.94 15.10
CA PHE A 585 14.30 22.40 14.11
C PHE A 585 12.92 21.80 14.32
N SER A 586 12.85 20.60 14.90
CA SER A 586 11.57 19.98 15.26
C SER A 586 10.81 20.72 16.37
N LYS A 587 11.51 21.46 17.24
CA LYS A 587 10.93 22.19 18.39
C LYS A 587 10.64 23.66 18.13
N THR A 588 11.32 24.28 17.17
CA THR A 588 11.21 25.72 16.90
C THR A 588 9.96 26.12 16.11
N LYS A 589 9.25 25.16 15.49
CA LYS A 589 7.88 25.41 15.00
C LYS A 589 6.89 25.26 16.17
N PRO A 590 6.03 26.26 16.45
CA PRO A 590 5.10 26.18 17.56
C PRO A 590 4.11 25.04 17.30
N ILE A 591 4.21 23.97 18.09
CA ILE A 591 3.10 23.07 18.33
C ILE A 591 2.01 23.96 18.93
N SER A 592 0.90 24.17 18.21
CA SER A 592 -0.28 24.82 18.75
C SER A 592 -0.77 24.03 19.98
N SER A 593 -0.33 24.44 21.16
CA SER A 593 -0.84 23.94 22.44
C SER A 593 -0.90 25.08 23.45
N SER A 594 -1.70 26.08 23.11
CA SER A 594 -2.27 26.96 24.13
C SER A 594 -3.25 26.14 24.99
N ASP A 595 -2.79 25.54 26.09
CA ASP A 595 -3.57 25.50 27.34
C ASP A 595 -2.91 24.78 28.53
N ARG A 596 -1.90 23.93 28.32
CA ARG A 596 -1.33 23.13 29.43
C ARG A 596 -0.32 23.86 30.30
N LEU A 597 0.45 24.80 29.74
CA LEU A 597 1.50 25.52 30.48
C LEU A 597 0.96 26.60 31.43
N LYS A 598 -0.21 27.18 31.16
CA LYS A 598 -0.82 28.20 32.06
C LYS A 598 -1.37 27.59 33.36
N ARG A 599 -1.90 26.36 33.33
CA ARG A 599 -2.49 25.72 34.53
C ARG A 599 -1.45 25.23 35.54
N VAL A 600 -0.18 25.10 35.14
CA VAL A 600 0.91 24.67 36.03
C VAL A 600 1.66 25.87 36.63
N GLN A 601 1.54 27.07 36.05
CA GLN A 601 2.14 28.30 36.59
C GLN A 601 1.24 29.07 37.56
N GLU A 602 -0.05 28.74 37.67
CA GLU A 602 -0.97 29.33 38.66
C GLU A 602 -1.06 28.55 39.99
N LYS A 603 -0.20 27.54 40.19
CA LYS A 603 0.00 26.90 41.50
C LYS A 603 1.48 26.92 41.88
N LYS A 604 1.99 28.12 42.17
CA LYS A 604 3.07 28.33 43.13
C LYS A 604 2.82 29.62 43.90
#